data_AF-B7TBW5-F1
#
_entry.id   AF-B7TBW5-F1
#
_cell.length_a   1.000
_cell.length_b   1.000
_cell.length_c   1.000
_cell.angle_alpha   90.00
_cell.angle_beta   90.00
_cell.angle_gamma   90.00
#
_symmetry.space_group_name_H-M   'P 1'
#
loop_
_entity.id
_entity.type
_entity.pdbx_description
1 polymer ?
#
loop_
_entity_poly.entity_id
_entity_poly.type
_entity_poly.pdbx_seq_one_letter_code
_entity_poly.pdbx_strand_id
1 'polypeptide(L)' 'TADHGMNGKSRADGSPHVLYLESMLEEQFPGLGVKVICPITDPYVVHH' A
#
# COMPACT_ATOMS: atom_id res chain seq x y z
N THR A 1 -23.05 0.70 -15.67
CA THR A 1 -21.66 0.27 -15.97
C THR A 1 -20.89 0.20 -14.67
N ALA A 2 -19.84 -0.61 -14.57
CA ALA A 2 -18.96 -0.61 -13.40
C ALA A 2 -18.02 0.62 -13.42
N ASP A 3 -17.56 1.05 -12.25
CA ASP A 3 -16.62 2.16 -12.03
C ASP A 3 -15.15 1.72 -12.23
N HIS A 4 -14.83 0.45 -11.97
CA HIS A 4 -13.51 -0.16 -12.16
C HIS A 4 -13.57 -1.70 -12.22
N GLY A 5 -12.44 -2.34 -12.53
CA GLY A 5 -12.28 -3.80 -12.61
C GLY A 5 -11.44 -4.38 -11.46
N MET A 6 -11.20 -5.70 -11.48
CA MET A 6 -10.49 -6.45 -10.42
C MET A 6 -9.31 -7.26 -10.98
N ASN A 7 -8.22 -7.34 -10.21
CA ASN A 7 -7.03 -8.13 -10.52
C ASN A 7 -6.49 -8.83 -9.27
N GLY A 8 -5.85 -10.00 -9.44
CA GLY A 8 -5.15 -10.69 -8.34
C GLY A 8 -3.97 -9.87 -7.83
N LYS A 9 -3.84 -9.76 -6.50
CA LYS A 9 -2.76 -9.02 -5.80
C LYS A 9 -1.96 -9.90 -4.85
N SER A 10 -1.93 -11.21 -5.12
CA SER A 10 -1.21 -12.20 -4.32
C SER A 10 0.07 -12.64 -5.01
N ARG A 11 1.05 -13.09 -4.21
CA ARG A 11 2.22 -13.84 -4.67
C ARG A 11 1.83 -15.27 -5.05
N ALA A 12 2.78 -16.02 -5.61
CA ALA A 12 2.58 -17.40 -6.02
C ALA A 12 2.20 -18.35 -4.86
N ASP A 13 2.60 -18.02 -3.63
CA ASP A 13 2.25 -18.74 -2.41
C ASP A 13 0.88 -18.32 -1.82
N GLY A 14 0.16 -17.42 -2.49
CA GLY A 14 -1.12 -16.88 -2.05
C GLY A 14 -1.03 -15.71 -1.07
N SER A 15 0.15 -15.36 -0.56
CA SER A 15 0.34 -14.23 0.34
C SER A 15 0.08 -12.88 -0.36
N PRO A 16 -0.37 -11.83 0.36
CA PRO A 16 -0.54 -10.50 -0.23
C PRO A 16 0.77 -9.94 -0.80
N HIS A 17 0.72 -9.36 -2.01
CA HIS A 17 1.86 -8.68 -2.62
C HIS A 17 1.83 -7.19 -2.28
N VAL A 18 2.32 -6.86 -1.08
CA VAL A 18 2.30 -5.51 -0.50
C VAL A 18 3.69 -4.87 -0.51
N LEU A 19 3.74 -3.55 -0.74
CA LEU A 19 4.92 -2.70 -0.60
C LEU A 19 4.68 -1.67 0.51
N TYR A 20 5.56 -1.61 1.49
CA TYR A 20 5.49 -0.66 2.61
C TYR A 20 6.22 0.63 2.26
N LEU A 21 5.58 1.46 1.43
CA LEU A 21 6.22 2.63 0.82
C LEU A 21 6.80 3.62 1.84
N GLU A 22 6.14 3.83 2.98
CA GLU A 22 6.62 4.78 3.99
C GLU A 22 7.96 4.34 4.57
N SER A 23 8.05 3.08 5.01
CA SER A 23 9.30 2.49 5.49
C SER A 23 10.41 2.53 4.44
N MET A 24 10.07 2.22 3.18
CA MET A 24 11.03 2.30 2.08
C MET A 24 11.53 3.73 1.84
N LEU A 25 10.66 4.72 1.91
CA LEU A 25 11.03 6.12 1.72
C LEU A 25 11.81 6.68 2.91
N GLU A 26 11.47 6.29 4.13
CA GLU A 26 12.24 6.63 5.33
C GLU A 26 13.67 6.07 5.28
N GLU A 27 13.85 4.84 4.76
CA GLU A 27 15.17 4.23 4.57
C GLU A 27 15.99 4.98 3.50
N GLN A 28 15.37 5.34 2.38
CA GLN A 28 16.05 6.05 1.29
C GLN A 28 16.35 7.52 1.62
N PHE A 29 15.50 8.16 2.42
CA PHE A 29 15.55 9.59 2.72
C PHE A 29 15.47 9.85 4.23
N PRO A 30 16.48 9.42 4.99
CA PRO A 30 16.45 9.52 6.44
C PRO A 30 16.35 10.97 6.90
N GLY A 31 15.42 11.25 7.81
CA GLY A 31 15.24 12.57 8.43
C GLY A 31 14.35 13.57 7.68
N LEU A 32 13.82 13.20 6.50
CA LEU A 32 12.91 14.07 5.74
C LEU A 32 11.47 14.12 6.29
N GLY A 33 11.09 13.16 7.14
CA GLY A 33 9.76 13.09 7.74
C GLY A 33 8.67 12.84 6.69
N VAL A 34 8.71 11.65 6.09
CA VAL A 34 7.77 11.25 5.03
C VAL A 34 6.45 10.79 5.64
N LYS A 35 5.33 11.09 4.98
CA LYS A 35 4.02 10.55 5.31
C LYS A 35 3.35 9.95 4.07
N VAL A 36 2.98 8.67 4.11
CA VAL A 36 2.28 8.01 3.00
C VAL A 36 0.78 7.93 3.28
N ILE A 37 -0.04 8.22 2.27
CA ILE A 37 -1.51 8.15 2.34
C ILE A 37 -2.02 7.11 1.34
N CYS A 38 -2.85 6.17 1.81
CA CYS A 38 -3.54 5.18 0.97
C CYS A 38 -5.04 5.55 0.87
N PRO A 39 -5.51 6.14 -0.25
CA PRO A 39 -6.83 6.77 -0.33
C PRO A 39 -7.98 5.83 -0.68
N ILE A 40 -7.72 4.53 -0.83
CA ILE A 40 -8.73 3.55 -1.28
C ILE A 40 -9.84 3.32 -0.25
N THR A 41 -9.60 3.64 1.02
CA THR A 41 -10.53 3.51 2.15
C THR A 41 -10.38 4.68 3.12
N ASP A 42 -11.25 4.72 4.13
CA ASP A 42 -11.05 5.51 5.34
C ASP A 42 -9.72 5.15 6.05
N PRO A 43 -8.95 6.15 6.56
CA PRO A 43 -7.62 5.96 7.13
C PRO A 43 -7.57 5.10 8.40
N TYR A 44 -8.69 4.82 9.05
CA TYR A 44 -8.75 3.94 10.23
C TYR A 44 -8.89 2.45 9.87
N VAL A 45 -9.06 2.13 8.58
CA VAL A 45 -9.08 0.75 8.10
C VAL A 45 -7.69 0.35 7.62
N VAL A 46 -7.06 -0.57 8.36
CA VAL A 46 -5.78 -1.15 7.94
C VAL A 46 -6.00 -2.00 6.69
N HIS A 47 -5.34 -1.62 5.60
CA HIS A 47 -5.26 -2.45 4.40
C HIS A 47 -4.12 -3.44 4.57
N HIS A 48 -4.48 -4.69 4.89
CA HIS A 48 -3.58 -5.84 5.01
C HIS A 48 -3.27 -6.44 3.64
#